data_AF-A0A3L8DA42-F1
#
_entry.id   AF-A0A3L8DA42-F1
#
_cell.length_a   1.000
_cell.length_b   1.000
_cell.length_c   1.000
_cell.angle_alpha   90.00
_cell.angle_beta   90.00
_cell.angle_gamma   90.00
#
_symmetry.space_group_name_H-M   'P 1'
#
loop_
_entity.id
_entity.type
_entity.pdbx_description
1 polymer ?
#
loop_
_entity_poly.entity_id
_entity_poly.type
_entity_poly.pdbx_seq_one_letter_code
_entity_poly.pdbx_strand_id
1 'polypeptide(L)'
;MRSLCAFVVFLVLAAATAENYLDETFSEDSWADNWIYSEHSGKEFGKFALSHGKFWNDPENDKGIQTLQDAKFYAISRKFTPFSNKDKTLVVQFSVKHEQNIDCGGGYVKVFDCSLDQKNMHGESPYQIMFGPRRINSLICPAYGHYT
;
A
#
# COMPACT_ATOMS: atom_id res chain seq x y z
N MET A 1 -9.09 47.93 25.36
CA MET A 1 -8.41 47.61 24.07
C MET A 1 -7.36 46.50 24.18
N ARG A 2 -6.53 46.40 25.23
CA ARG A 2 -5.54 45.30 25.37
C ARG A 2 -6.14 43.91 25.63
N SER A 3 -7.32 43.83 26.24
CA SER A 3 -7.98 42.56 26.58
C SER A 3 -8.77 41.93 25.43
N LEU A 4 -9.09 42.69 24.37
CA LEU A 4 -9.84 42.17 23.22
C LEU A 4 -8.95 41.37 22.28
N CYS A 5 -7.66 41.72 22.19
CA CYS A 5 -6.67 41.00 21.38
C CYS A 5 -6.36 39.60 21.92
N ALA A 6 -6.45 39.39 23.24
CA ALA A 6 -6.19 38.08 23.84
C ALA A 6 -7.29 37.04 23.54
N PHE A 7 -8.54 37.48 23.31
CA PHE A 7 -9.65 36.58 23.00
C PHE A 7 -9.68 36.13 21.53
N VAL A 8 -9.14 36.92 20.61
CA VAL A 8 -9.12 36.59 19.17
C VAL A 8 -8.05 35.55 18.83
N VAL A 9 -6.95 35.50 19.60
CA VAL A 9 -5.85 34.53 19.36
C VAL A 9 -6.23 33.10 19.74
N PHE A 10 -7.26 32.91 20.58
CA PHE A 10 -7.70 31.57 20.99
C PHE A 10 -8.73 30.92 20.04
N LEU A 11 -9.20 31.63 19.00
CA LEU A 11 -10.39 31.22 18.24
C LEU A 11 -10.14 30.67 16.82
N VAL A 12 -8.89 30.38 16.45
CA VAL A 12 -8.57 29.75 15.15
C VAL A 12 -7.84 28.43 15.34
N LEU A 13 -8.48 27.50 16.05
CA LEU A 13 -8.21 26.07 15.88
C LEU A 13 -9.00 25.61 14.65
N ALA A 14 -8.42 25.80 13.46
CA ALA A 14 -8.89 25.09 12.28
C ALA A 14 -8.64 23.60 12.50
N ALA A 15 -9.65 22.85 12.92
CA ALA A 15 -9.57 21.40 13.01
C ALA A 15 -9.45 20.85 11.59
N ALA A 16 -8.24 20.46 11.18
CA ALA A 16 -8.02 19.71 9.96
C ALA A 16 -8.59 18.30 10.18
N THR A 17 -9.76 18.01 9.61
CA THR A 17 -10.34 16.66 9.64
C THR A 17 -9.92 15.93 8.37
N ALA A 18 -9.33 14.74 8.51
CA ALA A 18 -9.07 13.84 7.39
C ALA A 18 -10.02 12.64 7.47
N GLU A 19 -10.69 12.34 6.36
CA GLU A 19 -11.48 11.12 6.24
C GLU A 19 -10.54 9.95 5.92
N ASN A 20 -10.53 8.92 6.76
CA ASN A 20 -9.69 7.75 6.58
C ASN A 20 -10.50 6.65 5.86
N TYR A 21 -10.14 6.35 4.62
CA TYR A 21 -10.80 5.32 3.82
C TYR A 21 -10.23 3.92 4.04
N LEU A 22 -8.94 3.82 4.38
CA LEU A 22 -8.26 2.55 4.62
C LEU A 22 -7.07 2.80 5.56
N ASP A 23 -7.10 2.10 6.69
CA ASP A 23 -5.98 1.97 7.61
C ASP A 23 -5.65 0.48 7.76
N GLU A 24 -4.40 0.12 7.49
CA GLU A 24 -3.91 -1.24 7.64
C GLU A 24 -2.54 -1.18 8.32
N THR A 25 -2.53 -1.58 9.59
CA THR A 25 -1.34 -1.63 10.44
C THR A 25 -0.77 -3.03 10.56
N PHE A 26 -1.50 -4.06 10.10
CA PHE A 26 -1.11 -5.48 10.25
C PHE A 26 -0.82 -5.90 11.70
N SER A 27 -1.47 -5.26 12.69
CA SER A 27 -1.29 -5.58 14.10
C SER A 27 -1.93 -6.91 14.52
N GLU A 28 -2.90 -7.40 13.74
CA GLU A 28 -3.67 -8.62 14.02
C GLU A 28 -3.34 -9.74 13.04
N ASP A 29 -3.30 -10.98 13.54
CA ASP A 29 -3.07 -12.18 12.71
C ASP A 29 -4.19 -12.42 11.70
N SER A 30 -5.38 -11.85 11.93
CA SER A 30 -6.56 -11.91 11.06
C SER A 30 -6.47 -11.02 9.81
N TRP A 31 -5.34 -10.36 9.57
CA TRP A 31 -5.14 -9.54 8.36
C TRP A 31 -5.53 -10.32 7.09
N ALA A 32 -5.17 -11.61 7.01
CA ALA A 32 -5.40 -12.45 5.84
C ALA A 32 -6.88 -12.60 5.46
N ASP A 33 -7.81 -12.39 6.39
CA ASP A 33 -9.26 -12.46 6.12
C ASP A 33 -9.75 -11.30 5.25
N ASN A 34 -9.06 -10.16 5.32
CA ASN A 34 -9.42 -8.94 4.59
C ASN A 34 -8.69 -8.79 3.25
N TRP A 35 -7.67 -9.61 3.01
CA TRP A 35 -6.80 -9.51 1.85
C TRP A 35 -7.00 -10.71 0.91
N ILE A 36 -7.42 -10.42 -0.32
CA ILE A 36 -7.79 -11.41 -1.31
C ILE A 36 -6.65 -11.60 -2.30
N TYR A 37 -6.13 -12.83 -2.36
CA TYR A 37 -5.19 -13.26 -3.39
C TYR A 37 -5.87 -13.38 -4.75
N SER A 38 -5.18 -12.95 -5.78
CA SER A 38 -5.56 -13.25 -7.16
C SER A 38 -5.37 -14.72 -7.48
N GLU A 39 -6.27 -15.24 -8.29
CA GLU A 39 -6.31 -16.58 -8.87
C GLU A 39 -6.29 -16.49 -10.42
N HIS A 40 -5.82 -15.36 -10.97
CA HIS A 40 -5.74 -15.13 -12.41
C HIS A 40 -5.09 -16.32 -13.13
N SER A 41 -5.77 -16.82 -14.15
CA SER A 41 -5.42 -18.07 -14.80
C SER A 41 -4.03 -18.02 -15.45
N GLY A 42 -3.32 -19.14 -15.40
CA GLY A 42 -1.98 -19.26 -15.99
C GLY A 42 -0.85 -18.54 -15.23
N LYS A 43 -1.13 -17.99 -14.03
CA LYS A 43 -0.09 -17.42 -13.16
C LYS A 43 -0.16 -18.02 -11.76
N GLU A 44 1.00 -18.39 -11.23
CA GLU A 44 1.17 -18.78 -9.84
C GLU A 44 1.76 -17.61 -9.06
N PHE A 45 0.95 -16.98 -8.22
CA PHE A 45 1.39 -15.85 -7.40
C PHE A 45 2.11 -16.31 -6.14
N GLY A 46 3.14 -15.55 -5.75
CA GLY A 46 3.83 -15.70 -4.49
C GLY A 46 2.92 -15.45 -3.29
N LYS A 47 3.37 -15.88 -2.12
CA LYS A 47 2.64 -15.80 -0.85
C LYS A 47 3.25 -14.75 0.05
N PHE A 48 2.39 -14.09 0.82
CA PHE A 48 2.79 -13.20 1.90
C PHE A 48 2.67 -13.91 3.24
N ALA A 49 3.56 -13.59 4.17
CA ALA A 49 3.42 -13.88 5.59
C ALA A 49 3.42 -12.60 6.41
N LEU A 50 2.79 -12.65 7.59
CA LEU A 50 2.95 -11.63 8.59
C LEU A 50 4.32 -11.78 9.25
N SER A 51 5.11 -10.71 9.27
CA SER A 51 6.47 -10.73 9.81
C SER A 51 6.96 -9.32 10.11
N HIS A 52 7.79 -9.17 11.14
CA HIS A 52 8.58 -7.97 11.40
C HIS A 52 9.98 -8.03 10.74
N GLY A 53 10.29 -9.12 10.03
CA GLY A 53 11.58 -9.38 9.40
C GLY A 53 12.66 -9.86 10.38
N LYS A 54 13.91 -9.90 9.91
CA LYS A 54 15.11 -10.32 10.67
C LYS A 54 15.57 -9.30 11.72
N PHE A 55 15.27 -8.02 11.50
CA PHE A 55 15.56 -6.95 12.46
C PHE A 55 14.41 -5.95 12.53
N TRP A 56 14.13 -5.42 13.70
CA TRP A 56 13.01 -4.52 13.97
C TRP A 56 13.38 -3.55 15.08
N ASN A 57 12.64 -2.45 15.18
CA ASN A 57 12.71 -1.54 16.32
C ASN A 57 11.67 -1.94 17.37
N ASP A 58 10.44 -2.23 16.94
CA ASP A 58 9.34 -2.69 17.78
C ASP A 58 8.65 -3.90 17.12
N PRO A 59 8.73 -5.11 17.71
CA PRO A 59 8.24 -6.33 17.06
C PRO A 59 6.73 -6.37 16.85
N GLU A 60 5.95 -5.59 17.60
CA GLU A 60 4.50 -5.55 17.45
C GLU A 60 4.07 -4.50 16.42
N ASN A 61 4.71 -3.32 16.46
CA ASN A 61 4.38 -2.22 15.55
C ASN A 61 5.06 -2.32 14.18
N ASP A 62 6.16 -3.07 14.05
CA ASP A 62 6.88 -3.26 12.79
C ASP A 62 6.42 -4.50 12.01
N LYS A 63 5.33 -5.17 12.43
CA LYS A 63 4.71 -6.23 11.65
C LYS A 63 4.17 -5.69 10.34
N GLY A 64 4.33 -6.47 9.28
CA GLY A 64 3.74 -6.21 7.98
C GLY A 64 3.73 -7.45 7.10
N ILE A 65 3.22 -7.32 5.89
CA ILE A 65 3.24 -8.42 4.92
C ILE A 65 4.61 -8.52 4.22
N GLN A 66 5.21 -9.71 4.29
CA GLN A 66 6.50 -10.02 3.70
C GLN A 66 6.34 -11.05 2.57
N THR A 67 6.92 -10.75 1.41
CA THR A 67 7.02 -11.67 0.27
C THR A 67 7.93 -12.86 0.61
N LEU A 68 7.50 -14.10 0.35
CA LEU A 68 8.22 -15.31 0.78
C LEU A 68 9.11 -15.96 -0.29
N GLN A 69 8.79 -15.80 -1.57
CA GLN A 69 9.46 -16.48 -2.67
C GLN A 69 10.18 -15.52 -3.61
N ASP A 70 11.40 -15.87 -3.98
CA ASP A 70 12.17 -15.15 -5.00
C ASP A 70 11.57 -15.37 -6.40
N ALA A 71 11.77 -14.38 -7.28
CA ALA A 71 11.37 -14.43 -8.69
C ALA A 71 9.89 -14.80 -8.94
N LYS A 72 9.00 -14.44 -8.02
CA LYS A 72 7.54 -14.59 -8.17
C LYS A 72 6.86 -13.24 -8.40
N PHE A 73 5.76 -13.27 -9.15
CA PHE A 73 4.80 -12.17 -9.15
C PHE A 73 3.92 -12.26 -7.91
N TYR A 74 3.49 -11.10 -7.40
CA TYR A 74 2.62 -11.01 -6.23
C TYR A 74 1.37 -10.22 -6.59
N ALA A 75 0.21 -10.71 -6.14
CA ALA A 75 -1.08 -10.09 -6.39
C ALA A 75 -2.02 -10.38 -5.22
N ILE A 76 -2.13 -9.41 -4.32
CA ILE A 76 -3.07 -9.40 -3.21
C ILE A 76 -3.74 -8.02 -3.14
N SER A 77 -5.03 -7.97 -2.78
CA SER A 77 -5.78 -6.72 -2.72
C SER A 77 -6.77 -6.73 -1.57
N ARG A 78 -7.07 -5.56 -1.01
CA ARG A 78 -8.09 -5.38 0.03
C ARG A 78 -9.11 -4.34 -0.45
N LYS A 79 -10.40 -4.65 -0.28
CA LYS A 79 -11.47 -3.68 -0.53
C LYS A 79 -11.61 -2.73 0.66
N PHE A 80 -12.00 -1.50 0.35
CA PHE A 80 -12.33 -0.46 1.31
C PHE A 80 -13.55 0.33 0.80
N THR A 81 -14.09 1.22 1.62
CA THR A 81 -15.30 1.99 1.29
C THR A 81 -15.07 2.80 0.01
N PRO A 82 -15.89 2.60 -1.04
CA PRO A 82 -15.81 3.39 -2.26
C PRO A 82 -15.92 4.89 -1.99
N PHE A 83 -15.08 5.68 -2.64
CA PHE A 83 -15.11 7.14 -2.53
C PHE A 83 -14.68 7.81 -3.84
N SER A 84 -14.86 9.13 -3.92
CA SER A 84 -14.30 9.97 -4.97
C SER A 84 -13.50 11.10 -4.34
N ASN A 85 -12.29 11.34 -4.87
CA ASN A 85 -11.45 12.47 -4.48
C ASN A 85 -11.70 13.72 -5.33
N LYS A 86 -12.80 13.78 -6.11
CA LYS A 86 -13.12 14.98 -6.88
C LYS A 86 -13.23 16.18 -5.93
N ASP A 87 -12.53 17.26 -6.28
CA ASP A 87 -12.45 18.51 -5.50
C ASP A 87 -11.89 18.32 -4.06
N LYS A 88 -11.23 17.19 -3.78
CA LYS A 88 -10.62 16.85 -2.50
C LYS A 88 -9.16 16.41 -2.69
N THR A 89 -8.34 16.61 -1.66
CA THR A 89 -6.97 16.08 -1.65
C THR A 89 -7.01 14.60 -1.29
N LEU A 90 -6.32 13.76 -2.07
CA LEU A 90 -6.10 12.35 -1.77
C LEU A 90 -4.65 12.15 -1.30
N VAL A 91 -4.49 11.45 -0.19
CA VAL A 91 -3.19 11.02 0.32
C VAL A 91 -3.14 9.50 0.31
N VAL A 92 -2.11 8.94 -0.31
CA VAL A 92 -1.80 7.51 -0.26
C VAL A 92 -0.43 7.39 0.38
N GLN A 93 -0.36 6.72 1.52
CA GLN A 93 0.87 6.56 2.30
C GLN A 93 1.01 5.10 2.73
N PHE A 94 2.23 4.59 2.62
CA PHE A 94 2.60 3.27 3.10
C PHE A 94 4.12 3.21 3.29
N SER A 95 4.58 2.22 4.05
CA SER A 95 6.01 1.99 4.32
C SER A 95 6.49 0.73 3.60
N VAL A 96 7.71 0.77 3.10
CA VAL A 96 8.35 -0.39 2.44
C VAL A 96 9.74 -0.59 3.01
N LYS A 97 10.01 -1.81 3.48
CA LYS A 97 11.32 -2.23 3.96
C LYS A 97 11.88 -3.33 3.03
N HIS A 98 12.92 -3.00 2.28
CA HIS A 98 13.69 -3.99 1.50
C HIS A 98 14.82 -4.57 2.35
N GLU A 99 14.49 -5.48 3.25
CA GLU A 99 15.44 -6.13 4.16
C GLU A 99 16.46 -7.02 3.43
N GLN A 100 16.04 -7.65 2.34
CA GLN A 100 16.81 -8.64 1.58
C GLN A 100 17.82 -8.04 0.59
N ASN A 101 18.06 -6.72 0.63
CA ASN A 101 18.89 -6.02 -0.36
C ASN A 101 18.48 -6.35 -1.81
N ILE A 102 17.21 -6.09 -2.14
CA ILE A 102 16.62 -6.50 -3.41
C ILE A 102 17.35 -5.93 -4.64
N ASP A 103 17.70 -6.81 -5.58
CA ASP A 103 18.36 -6.45 -6.86
C ASP A 103 17.36 -6.02 -7.94
N CYS A 104 16.22 -6.71 -8.04
CA CYS A 104 15.10 -6.31 -8.90
C CYS A 104 13.76 -6.62 -8.25
N GLY A 105 12.90 -5.62 -8.12
CA GLY A 105 11.53 -5.80 -7.67
C GLY A 105 10.77 -4.50 -7.46
N GLY A 106 9.45 -4.61 -7.45
CA GLY A 106 8.53 -3.52 -7.13
C GLY A 106 8.20 -3.50 -5.64
N GLY A 107 8.05 -2.31 -5.08
CA GLY A 107 7.47 -2.06 -3.76
C GLY A 107 6.37 -1.02 -3.86
N TYR A 108 5.56 -1.05 -4.92
CA TYR A 108 4.50 -0.07 -5.17
C TYR A 108 3.12 -0.67 -4.93
N VAL A 109 2.16 0.20 -4.67
CA VAL A 109 0.73 -0.14 -4.57
C VAL A 109 -0.03 0.37 -5.80
N LYS A 110 -1.17 -0.25 -6.09
CA LYS A 110 -2.13 0.21 -7.09
C LYS A 110 -3.48 0.49 -6.42
N VAL A 111 -4.13 1.59 -6.78
CA VAL A 111 -5.51 1.91 -6.40
C VAL A 111 -6.40 1.63 -7.59
N PHE A 112 -7.40 0.78 -7.38
CA PHE A 112 -8.32 0.31 -8.41
C PHE A 112 -9.69 0.96 -8.25
N ASP A 113 -10.47 0.95 -9.32
CA ASP A 113 -11.90 1.26 -9.21
C ASP A 113 -12.69 0.07 -8.62
N CYS A 114 -13.97 0.30 -8.34
CA CYS A 114 -14.84 -0.67 -7.68
C CYS A 114 -15.21 -1.89 -8.55
N SER A 115 -14.94 -1.83 -9.86
CA SER A 115 -15.25 -2.90 -10.81
C SER A 115 -14.18 -4.00 -10.86
N LEU A 116 -13.05 -3.80 -10.18
CA LEU A 116 -12.00 -4.82 -10.10
C LEU A 116 -12.53 -6.13 -9.51
N ASP A 117 -12.39 -7.21 -10.28
CA ASP A 117 -12.44 -8.56 -9.75
C ASP A 117 -11.10 -8.91 -9.08
N GLN A 118 -11.09 -8.89 -7.74
CA GLN A 118 -9.89 -9.19 -6.94
C GLN A 118 -9.32 -10.58 -7.24
N LYS A 119 -10.17 -11.56 -7.57
CA LYS A 119 -9.75 -12.93 -7.88
C LYS A 119 -9.12 -13.05 -9.26
N ASN A 120 -9.32 -12.06 -10.13
CA ASN A 120 -8.72 -12.04 -11.45
C ASN A 120 -7.70 -10.90 -11.62
N MET A 121 -7.23 -10.30 -10.52
CA MET A 121 -6.28 -9.18 -10.56
C MET A 121 -4.91 -9.62 -11.10
N HIS A 122 -4.35 -8.85 -12.02
CA HIS A 122 -3.05 -9.13 -12.64
C HIS A 122 -2.37 -7.83 -13.09
N GLY A 123 -1.18 -7.94 -13.70
CA GLY A 123 -0.36 -6.79 -14.08
C GLY A 123 -1.06 -5.78 -14.99
N GLU A 124 -1.93 -6.28 -15.89
CA GLU A 124 -2.65 -5.51 -16.91
C GLU A 124 -4.04 -5.06 -16.44
N SER A 125 -4.46 -5.41 -15.22
CA SER A 125 -5.73 -4.92 -14.67
C SER A 125 -5.74 -3.39 -14.63
N PRO A 126 -6.78 -2.72 -15.16
CA PRO A 126 -6.87 -1.26 -15.15
C PRO A 126 -6.82 -0.71 -13.73
N TYR A 127 -6.03 0.34 -13.51
CA TYR A 127 -5.89 1.01 -12.22
C TYR A 127 -6.02 2.53 -12.38
N GLN A 128 -6.35 3.21 -11.30
CA GLN A 128 -6.48 4.66 -11.26
C GLN A 128 -5.17 5.34 -10.85
N ILE A 129 -4.45 4.74 -9.90
CA ILE A 129 -3.17 5.25 -9.37
C ILE A 129 -2.21 4.09 -9.18
N MET A 130 -0.94 4.28 -9.53
CA MET A 130 0.18 3.40 -9.17
C MET A 130 1.27 4.25 -8.52
N PHE A 131 1.65 3.93 -7.28
CA PHE A 131 2.56 4.75 -6.50
C PHE A 131 3.48 3.90 -5.63
N GLY A 132 4.77 4.22 -5.63
CA GLY A 132 5.76 3.59 -4.76
C GLY A 132 7.12 3.35 -5.40
N PRO A 133 8.07 2.82 -4.61
CA PRO A 133 9.41 2.49 -5.08
C PRO A 133 9.42 1.34 -6.08
N ARG A 134 10.33 1.43 -7.05
CA ARG A 134 10.75 0.34 -7.92
C ARG A 134 12.28 0.30 -7.91
N ARG A 135 12.86 -0.83 -7.53
CA ARG A 135 14.31 -1.06 -7.66
C ARG A 135 14.57 -1.95 -8.85
N ILE A 136 15.47 -1.50 -9.73
CA ILE A 136 15.85 -2.23 -10.93
C ILE A 136 17.37 -2.17 -11.11
N ASN A 137 18.01 -3.33 -11.04
CA ASN A 137 19.37 -3.50 -11.52
C ASN A 137 19.31 -3.92 -13.00
N SER A 138 19.69 -3.04 -13.91
CA SER A 138 19.56 -3.24 -15.37
C SER A 138 20.37 -4.40 -15.93
N LEU A 139 21.39 -4.88 -15.22
CA LEU A 139 22.20 -6.04 -15.62
C LEU A 139 21.51 -7.37 -15.29
N ILE A 140 20.69 -7.39 -14.23
CA ILE A 140 20.01 -8.59 -13.72
C ILE A 140 18.55 -8.62 -14.17
N CYS A 141 17.97 -7.45 -14.35
CA CYS A 141 16.59 -7.26 -14.76
C CYS A 141 16.57 -6.62 -16.14
N PRO A 142 16.68 -7.43 -17.22
CA PRO A 142 16.26 -6.96 -18.54
C PRO A 142 14.84 -6.42 -18.37
N ALA A 143 14.53 -5.32 -19.06
CA ALA A 143 13.27 -4.57 -19.03
C ALA A 143 12.01 -5.44 -19.29
N TYR A 144 11.70 -6.39 -18.43
CA TYR A 144 10.50 -7.19 -18.45
C TYR A 144 9.41 -6.34 -17.80
N GLY A 145 8.63 -5.67 -18.65
CA GLY A 145 7.49 -4.87 -18.24
C GLY A 145 7.77 -3.38 -18.07
N HIS A 146 8.29 -2.75 -19.13
CA HIS A 146 7.88 -1.40 -19.50
C HIS A 146 6.52 -1.48 -20.20
N TYR A 147 5.47 -1.90 -19.49
CA TYR A 147 4.11 -1.75 -19.98
C TYR A 147 3.30 -1.20 -18.83
N THR A 148 2.86 0.03 -19.06
CA THR A 148 1.83 0.78 -18.33
C THR A 148 0.62 -0.07 -18.03
#